data_AF-A0A0W0EZ03-F1
#
_entry.id   AF-A0A0W0EZ03-F1
#
_cell.length_a   1.000
_cell.length_b   1.000
_cell.length_c   1.000
_cell.angle_alpha   90.00
_cell.angle_beta   90.00
_cell.angle_gamma   90.00
#
_symmetry.space_group_name_H-M   'P 1'
#
loop_
_entity.id
_entity.type
_entity.pdbx_description
1 polymer ?
#
loop_
_entity_poly.entity_id
_entity_poly.type
_entity_poly.pdbx_seq_one_letter_code
_entity_poly.pdbx_strand_id
1 'polypeptide(L)'
;MSDLLPDGNFYILNVKRGNYAGVQEKTDDIVSAADGSIEDPKNKVGSVRLNPKPRQWVIKLAGANHYTIASDDKEFAWGLSDSNIGTPVELNSKAKVDDESTLWIFQPVMSN
;
A
#
# COMPACT_ATOMS: atom_id res chain seq x y z
N MET A 1 5.47 1.57 25.78
CA MET A 1 5.92 1.26 24.40
C MET A 1 5.02 2.04 23.48
N SER A 2 5.56 2.77 22.50
CA SER A 2 4.71 3.49 21.54
C SER A 2 4.10 2.49 20.57
N ASP A 3 2.78 2.46 20.45
CA ASP A 3 2.02 1.62 19.51
C ASP A 3 2.14 2.06 18.04
N LEU A 4 3.25 2.71 17.69
CA LEU A 4 3.52 3.23 16.35
C LEU A 4 4.14 2.13 15.49
N LEU A 5 3.70 2.05 14.24
CA LEU A 5 4.32 1.17 13.25
C LEU A 5 5.73 1.70 12.93
N PRO A 6 6.78 0.86 12.95
CA PRO A 6 8.12 1.31 12.56
C PRO A 6 8.17 1.64 11.07
N ASP A 7 9.01 2.60 10.71
CA ASP A 7 9.34 2.89 9.31
C ASP A 7 9.94 1.64 8.64
N GLY A 8 9.52 1.33 7.41
CA GLY A 8 10.03 0.16 6.71
C GLY A 8 9.31 -0.18 5.42
N ASN A 9 9.72 -1.31 4.83
CA ASN A 9 9.11 -1.89 3.64
C ASN A 9 8.14 -3.00 4.05
N PHE A 10 6.89 -2.90 3.63
CA PHE A 10 5.83 -3.82 4.02
C PHE A 10 5.02 -4.32 2.83
N TYR A 11 4.53 -5.55 2.93
CA TYR A 11 3.39 -5.98 2.12
C TYR A 11 2.11 -5.62 2.86
N ILE A 12 1.14 -5.05 2.16
CA ILE A 12 -0.18 -4.71 2.72
C ILE A 12 -1.18 -5.76 2.24
N LEU A 13 -1.80 -6.47 3.19
CA LEU A 13 -2.75 -7.56 2.95
C LEU A 13 -4.16 -7.12 3.34
N ASN A 14 -5.11 -7.28 2.43
CA ASN A 14 -6.52 -7.27 2.78
C ASN A 14 -6.89 -8.60 3.46
N VAL A 15 -6.97 -8.58 4.79
CA VAL A 15 -7.24 -9.78 5.60
C VAL A 15 -8.59 -10.44 5.32
N LYS A 16 -9.58 -9.71 4.76
CA LYS A 16 -10.90 -10.27 4.42
C LYS A 16 -10.91 -11.01 3.09
N ARG A 17 -10.17 -10.50 2.10
CA ARG A 17 -10.14 -11.05 0.73
C ARG A 17 -8.91 -11.88 0.43
N GLY A 18 -7.88 -11.83 1.27
CA GLY A 18 -6.64 -12.58 1.09
C GLY A 18 -5.77 -12.06 -0.06
N ASN A 19 -5.97 -10.82 -0.52
CA ASN A 19 -5.21 -10.22 -1.61
C ASN A 19 -4.33 -9.06 -1.13
N TYR A 20 -3.21 -8.85 -1.82
CA TYR A 20 -2.22 -7.85 -1.46
C TYR A 20 -2.44 -6.55 -2.22
N ALA A 21 -1.87 -5.45 -1.74
CA ALA A 21 -1.79 -4.23 -2.52
C ALA A 21 -0.66 -4.31 -3.57
N GLY A 22 -1.00 -4.01 -4.82
CA GLY A 22 -0.09 -3.91 -5.95
C GLY A 22 -0.43 -2.69 -6.83
N VAL A 23 0.20 -2.61 -8.00
CA VAL A 23 -0.01 -1.50 -8.97
C VAL A 23 -0.62 -2.03 -10.25
N GLN A 24 -1.65 -1.35 -10.76
CA GLN A 24 -2.31 -1.74 -12.01
C GLN A 24 -1.40 -1.51 -13.22
N GLU A 25 -0.89 -2.59 -13.85
CA GLU A 25 0.08 -2.53 -14.97
C GLU A 25 -0.37 -1.74 -16.22
N LYS A 26 -1.68 -1.44 -16.35
CA LYS A 26 -2.19 -0.70 -17.52
C LYS A 26 -2.09 0.81 -17.39
N THR A 27 -2.04 1.31 -16.16
CA THR A 27 -2.06 2.74 -15.89
C THR A 27 -0.94 3.17 -14.97
N ASP A 28 -0.28 2.27 -14.25
CA ASP A 28 0.76 2.51 -13.22
C ASP A 28 0.41 3.56 -12.14
N ASP A 29 -0.78 4.16 -12.23
CA ASP A 29 -1.29 5.27 -11.42
C ASP A 29 -2.34 4.81 -10.40
N ILE A 30 -2.74 3.53 -10.41
CA ILE A 30 -3.81 3.00 -9.54
C ILE A 30 -3.27 1.87 -8.67
N VAL A 31 -3.49 2.00 -7.36
CA VAL A 31 -3.27 0.91 -6.39
C VAL A 31 -4.40 -0.10 -6.54
N SER A 32 -4.05 -1.34 -6.82
CA SER A 32 -5.00 -2.41 -7.11
C SER A 32 -4.79 -3.62 -6.21
N ALA A 33 -5.88 -4.36 -6.03
CA ALA A 33 -5.85 -5.68 -5.43
C ALA A 33 -5.04 -6.66 -6.31
N ALA A 34 -3.89 -7.09 -5.82
CA ALA A 34 -3.06 -8.14 -6.38
C ALA A 34 -3.53 -9.50 -5.83
N ASP A 35 -4.14 -10.30 -6.71
CA ASP A 35 -4.41 -11.70 -6.42
C ASP A 35 -3.07 -12.43 -6.37
N GLY A 36 -2.66 -12.96 -5.22
CA GLY A 36 -1.37 -13.63 -5.15
C GLY A 36 -0.92 -14.11 -3.79
N SER A 37 -0.07 -15.14 -3.80
CA SER A 37 0.82 -15.50 -2.70
C SER A 37 2.14 -14.76 -2.85
N ILE A 38 2.75 -14.30 -1.75
CA ILE A 38 4.15 -13.90 -1.75
C ILE A 38 4.96 -15.19 -1.98
N GLU A 39 5.49 -15.41 -3.18
CA GLU A 39 6.34 -16.56 -3.46
C GLU A 39 7.58 -16.51 -2.55
N ASP A 40 7.87 -17.58 -1.80
CA ASP A 40 9.22 -17.78 -1.25
C ASP A 40 10.18 -17.88 -2.45
N PRO A 41 11.21 -17.01 -2.55
CA PRO A 41 12.16 -17.01 -3.67
C PRO A 41 12.79 -18.38 -3.98
N LYS A 42 12.73 -19.33 -3.04
CA LYS A 42 13.33 -20.67 -3.16
C LYS A 42 12.44 -21.73 -3.80
N ASN A 43 11.14 -21.48 -4.01
CA ASN A 43 10.21 -22.54 -4.43
C ASN A 43 9.39 -22.13 -5.67
N LYS A 44 10.06 -22.06 -6.83
CA LYS A 44 9.40 -21.78 -8.11
C LYS A 44 8.72 -23.04 -8.67
N VAL A 45 7.41 -23.15 -8.46
CA VAL A 45 6.56 -24.09 -9.20
C VAL A 45 5.48 -23.29 -9.92
N GLY A 46 5.62 -23.17 -11.25
CA GLY A 46 4.54 -22.71 -12.15
C GLY A 46 4.05 -21.28 -11.92
N SER A 47 4.78 -20.29 -12.42
CA SER A 47 4.39 -18.88 -12.39
C SER A 47 3.11 -18.63 -13.19
N VAL A 48 1.95 -18.72 -12.53
CA VAL A 48 0.73 -18.06 -12.98
C VAL A 48 1.05 -16.57 -13.00
N ARG A 49 0.82 -15.89 -14.13
CA ARG A 49 1.02 -14.44 -14.24
C ARG A 49 -0.06 -13.76 -13.39
N LEU A 50 0.26 -13.52 -12.13
CA LEU A 50 -0.55 -12.75 -11.20
C LEU A 50 -0.42 -11.28 -11.59
N ASN A 51 -1.49 -10.70 -12.14
CA ASN A 51 -1.54 -9.32 -12.57
C ASN A 51 -2.69 -8.61 -11.85
N PRO A 52 -2.40 -7.63 -10.96
CA PRO A 52 -1.07 -7.13 -10.60
C PRO A 52 -0.32 -8.03 -9.59
N LYS A 53 1.00 -7.91 -9.51
CA LYS A 53 1.82 -8.63 -8.51
C LYS A 53 1.79 -7.91 -7.15
N PRO A 54 1.88 -8.64 -6.02
CA PRO A 54 2.13 -8.02 -4.72
C PRO A 54 3.41 -7.16 -4.75
N ARG A 55 3.34 -5.91 -4.26
CA ARG A 55 4.48 -4.99 -4.17
C ARG A 55 4.76 -4.65 -2.71
N GLN A 56 6.04 -4.39 -2.40
CA GLN A 56 6.40 -3.79 -1.12
C GLN A 56 6.15 -2.28 -1.16
N TRP A 57 5.68 -1.75 -0.04
CA TRP A 57 5.37 -0.34 0.15
C TRP A 57 6.22 0.23 1.28
N VAL A 58 6.77 1.41 1.06
CA VAL A 58 7.51 2.17 2.07
C VAL A 58 6.46 2.85 2.96
N ILE A 59 6.36 2.43 4.21
CA ILE A 59 5.52 3.08 5.21
C ILE A 59 6.41 3.90 6.14
N LYS A 60 6.07 5.17 6.33
CA LYS A 60 6.84 6.10 7.17
C LYS A 60 5.95 7.00 7.99
N LEU A 61 6.37 7.29 9.22
CA LEU A 61 5.71 8.27 10.08
C LEU A 61 5.92 9.69 9.52
N ALA A 62 4.83 10.38 9.21
CA ALA A 62 4.80 11.77 8.73
C ALA A 62 4.62 12.79 9.87
N GLY A 63 4.31 12.32 11.08
CA GLY A 63 4.08 13.15 12.26
C GLY A 63 2.64 13.05 12.77
N ALA A 64 2.41 13.39 14.05
CA ALA A 64 1.07 13.37 14.67
C ALA A 64 0.27 12.06 14.43
N ASN A 65 0.94 10.90 14.44
CA ASN A 65 0.35 9.57 14.15
C ASN A 65 -0.20 9.37 12.72
N HIS A 66 0.23 10.21 11.78
CA HIS A 66 -0.03 10.02 10.35
C HIS A 66 1.17 9.35 9.69
N TYR A 67 0.87 8.59 8.64
CA TYR A 67 1.84 7.83 7.86
C TYR A 67 1.66 8.11 6.38
N THR A 68 2.75 8.05 5.63
CA THR A 68 2.69 7.93 4.17
C THR A 68 2.93 6.50 3.74
N ILE A 69 2.28 6.07 2.67
CA ILE A 69 2.47 4.78 2.01
C ILE A 69 2.97 5.08 0.60
N ALA A 70 4.22 4.74 0.29
CA ALA A 70 4.85 5.10 -0.97
C ALA A 70 5.44 3.89 -1.69
N SER A 71 5.66 4.03 -3.01
CA SER A 71 6.48 3.09 -3.77
C SER A 71 7.91 3.00 -3.21
N ASP A 72 8.61 1.91 -3.50
CA ASP A 72 9.99 1.65 -3.08
C ASP A 72 11.00 2.67 -3.63
N ASP A 73 10.76 3.17 -4.84
CA ASP A 73 11.48 4.32 -5.44
C ASP A 73 11.16 5.67 -4.75
N LYS A 74 10.11 5.72 -3.92
CA LYS A 74 9.62 6.89 -3.18
C LYS A 74 9.20 8.07 -4.07
N GLU A 75 8.99 7.83 -5.36
CA GLU A 75 8.53 8.86 -6.29
C GLU A 75 7.01 9.06 -6.23
N PHE A 76 6.27 8.05 -5.77
CA PHE A 76 4.80 8.07 -5.75
C PHE A 76 4.26 7.65 -4.38
N ALA A 77 3.28 8.40 -3.87
CA ALA A 77 2.56 8.08 -2.64
C ALA A 77 1.12 7.69 -2.93
N TRP A 78 0.57 6.79 -2.10
CA TRP A 78 -0.86 6.49 -2.08
C TRP A 78 -1.63 7.74 -1.69
N GLY A 79 -2.58 8.13 -2.53
CA GLY A 79 -3.48 9.23 -2.25
C GLY A 79 -4.90 8.97 -2.72
N LEU A 80 -5.79 9.82 -2.25
CA LEU A 80 -7.18 9.89 -2.71
C LEU A 80 -7.38 11.20 -3.46
N SER A 81 -8.02 11.15 -4.64
CA SER A 81 -8.38 12.35 -5.39
C SER A 81 -9.50 13.16 -4.71
N ASP A 82 -10.34 12.50 -3.91
CA ASP A 82 -11.41 13.08 -3.12
C ASP A 82 -11.80 12.14 -1.95
N SER A 83 -12.75 12.56 -1.11
CA SER A 83 -13.21 11.80 0.06
C SER A 83 -14.49 10.98 -0.17
N ASN A 84 -14.88 10.73 -1.43
CA ASN A 84 -16.12 10.02 -1.73
C ASN A 84 -15.95 8.50 -1.55
N ILE A 85 -17.03 7.83 -1.14
CA ILE A 85 -17.04 6.37 -1.05
C ILE A 85 -16.93 5.77 -2.45
N GLY A 86 -16.00 4.84 -2.64
CA GLY A 86 -15.75 4.18 -3.92
C GLY A 86 -14.64 4.83 -4.74
N THR A 87 -14.11 5.97 -4.31
CA THR A 87 -12.92 6.58 -4.90
C THR A 87 -11.73 5.63 -4.78
N PRO A 88 -11.03 5.33 -5.88
CA PRO A 88 -9.87 4.45 -5.86
C PRO A 88 -8.68 5.13 -5.17
N VAL A 89 -7.75 4.32 -4.67
CA VAL A 89 -6.45 4.80 -4.21
C VAL A 89 -5.54 4.92 -5.43
N GLU A 90 -4.95 6.09 -5.61
CA GLU A 90 -4.08 6.42 -6.73
C GLU A 90 -2.62 6.55 -6.28
N LEU A 91 -1.69 6.32 -7.19
CA LEU A 91 -0.29 6.68 -7.04
C LEU A 91 -0.11 8.12 -7.49
N ASN A 92 -0.11 9.02 -6.52
CA ASN A 92 -0.04 10.44 -6.79
C ASN A 92 1.43 10.88 -6.91
N SER A 93 1.83 11.23 -8.14
CA SER A 93 3.16 11.76 -8.47
C SER A 93 3.36 13.23 -8.09
N LYS A 94 2.27 13.93 -7.77
CA LYS A 94 2.26 15.38 -7.46
C LYS A 94 2.01 15.68 -5.99
N ALA A 95 1.48 14.72 -5.24
CA ALA A 95 1.28 14.91 -3.82
C ALA A 95 2.63 14.93 -3.12
N LYS A 96 2.91 16.05 -2.47
CA LYS A 96 4.00 16.11 -1.52
C LYS A 96 3.65 15.21 -0.33
N VAL A 97 4.67 14.70 0.35
CA VAL A 97 4.55 13.84 1.55
C VAL A 97 3.75 14.50 2.69
N ASP A 98 3.46 15.80 2.59
CA ASP A 98 2.66 16.62 3.51
C ASP A 98 1.27 17.02 2.98
N ASP A 99 0.84 16.52 1.82
CA ASP A 99 -0.53 16.68 1.33
C ASP A 99 -1.47 15.78 2.14
N GLU A 100 -2.52 16.38 2.73
CA GLU A 100 -3.51 15.66 3.54
C GLU A 100 -4.12 14.47 2.80
N SER A 101 -4.24 14.54 1.47
CA SER A 101 -4.74 13.43 0.63
C SER A 101 -3.86 12.18 0.63
N THR A 102 -2.62 12.27 1.15
CA THR A 102 -1.65 11.16 1.25
C THR A 102 -1.34 10.72 2.68
N LEU A 103 -2.03 11.31 3.66
CA LEU A 103 -1.83 10.99 5.07
C LEU A 103 -2.80 9.88 5.51
N TRP A 104 -2.24 8.80 6.01
CA TRP A 104 -2.96 7.61 6.45
C TRP A 104 -2.79 7.38 7.95
N ILE A 105 -3.80 6.83 8.61
CA ILE A 105 -3.72 6.41 10.02
C ILE A 105 -3.89 4.89 10.06
N PHE A 106 -2.95 4.19 10.70
CA PHE A 106 -3.12 2.78 11.05
C PHE A 106 -3.81 2.67 12.40
N GLN A 107 -5.07 2.22 12.40
CA GLN A 107 -5.82 1.96 13.63
C GLN A 107 -5.65 0.48 14.03
N PRO A 108 -5.04 0.19 15.19
CA PRO A 108 -4.98 -1.17 15.70
C PRO A 108 -6.39 -1.72 15.89
N VAL A 109 -6.64 -2.95 15.42
CA VAL A 109 -7.87 -3.66 15.77
C VAL A 109 -7.71 -4.12 17.22
N MET A 110 -8.31 -3.39 18.17
CA MET A 110 -8.40 -3.87 19.54
C MET A 110 -9.25 -5.14 19.54
N SER A 111 -8.65 -6.26 19.94
CA SER A 111 -9.37 -7.51 20.18
C SER A 111 -10.12 -7.35 21.51
N ASN A 112 -11.45 -7.35 21.47
CA ASN A 112 -12.27 -7.49 22.69
C ASN A 112 -12.23 -8.94 23.18
#